data_AF-A0A2K0XPD4-F1
#
_entry.id   AF-A0A2K0XPD4-F1
#
_cell.length_a   1.000
_cell.length_b   1.000
_cell.length_c   1.000
_cell.angle_alpha   90.00
_cell.angle_beta   90.00
_cell.angle_gamma   90.00
#
_symmetry.space_group_name_H-M   'P 1'
#
loop_
_entity.id
_entity.type
_entity.pdbx_description
1 polymer ?
#
loop_
_entity_poly.entity_id
_entity_poly.type
_entity_poly.pdbx_seq_one_letter_code
_entity_poly.pdbx_strand_id
1 'polypeptide(L)'
;MYFCRKPRTMSSLLNSIRRFLSTYGWVSNKEFMLSLFPSAKYGMIGGSVSLSAISALFVHYLGISPALIPAIAIIIVTEIWTGIRASAKQGKAFESFKFSRCVIKIAIWFALFHCAQSFRNEFESPSTFVEQLGFLFFDVLKLLFMILFVIENTTSIMENEAVLDGKDKSAYIEYVKELFKTFFGAVKGIFGRKKRNNDDESDI
;
A
#
# COMPACT_ATOMS: atom_id res chain seq x y z
N MET A 1 31.61 -50.40 -26.20
CA MET A 1 31.76 -49.23 -27.08
C MET A 1 31.33 -48.00 -26.29
N TYR A 2 32.28 -47.24 -25.75
CA TYR A 2 31.98 -46.09 -24.89
C TYR A 2 31.64 -44.86 -25.76
N PHE A 3 30.36 -44.45 -25.77
CA PHE A 3 29.96 -43.17 -26.36
C PHE A 3 30.41 -42.03 -25.46
N CYS A 4 31.58 -41.46 -25.75
CA CYS A 4 31.99 -40.19 -25.16
C CYS A 4 31.07 -39.09 -25.72
N ARG A 5 30.08 -38.65 -24.94
CA ARG A 5 29.23 -37.50 -25.29
C ARG A 5 30.11 -36.26 -25.36
N LYS A 6 30.44 -35.84 -26.58
CA LYS A 6 31.11 -34.56 -26.84
C LYS A 6 30.35 -33.46 -26.08
N PRO A 7 31.01 -32.64 -25.24
CA PRO A 7 30.31 -31.62 -24.48
C PRO A 7 29.58 -30.71 -25.45
N ARG A 8 28.27 -30.50 -25.24
CA ARG A 8 27.51 -29.52 -26.03
C ARG A 8 28.15 -28.17 -25.80
N THR A 9 28.83 -27.66 -26.81
CA THR A 9 29.37 -26.32 -26.79
C THR A 9 28.20 -25.34 -26.64
N MET A 10 28.38 -24.30 -25.84
CA MET A 10 27.36 -23.27 -25.57
C MET A 10 26.80 -22.66 -26.88
N SER A 11 27.62 -22.62 -27.94
CA SER A 11 27.23 -22.24 -29.30
C SER A 11 26.19 -23.16 -29.95
N SER A 12 26.26 -24.48 -29.70
CA SER A 12 25.28 -25.45 -30.22
C SER A 12 23.88 -25.26 -29.61
N LEU A 13 23.82 -24.93 -28.32
CA LEU A 13 22.56 -24.65 -27.62
C LEU A 13 21.94 -23.34 -28.10
N LEU A 14 22.74 -22.27 -28.20
CA LEU A 14 22.29 -20.97 -28.69
C LEU A 14 21.74 -21.04 -30.13
N ASN A 15 22.36 -21.85 -30.99
CA ASN A 15 21.89 -22.08 -32.35
C ASN A 15 20.57 -22.87 -32.42
N SER A 16 20.37 -23.81 -31.49
CA SER A 16 19.11 -24.56 -31.39
C SER A 16 17.97 -23.66 -30.92
N ILE A 17 18.23 -22.81 -29.93
CA ILE A 17 17.28 -21.79 -29.45
C ILE A 17 16.94 -20.80 -30.57
N ARG A 18 17.92 -20.33 -31.33
CA ARG A 18 17.69 -19.41 -32.46
C ARG A 18 16.78 -20.03 -33.52
N ARG A 19 17.00 -21.30 -33.88
CA ARG A 19 16.14 -22.03 -34.83
C ARG A 19 14.72 -22.18 -34.30
N PHE A 20 14.55 -22.50 -33.03
CA PHE A 20 13.24 -22.59 -32.38
C PHE A 20 12.51 -21.25 -32.36
N LEU A 21 13.19 -20.17 -31.95
CA LEU A 21 12.62 -18.82 -31.91
C LEU A 21 12.26 -18.29 -33.31
N SER A 22 13.00 -18.70 -34.34
CA SER A 22 12.72 -18.33 -35.73
C SER A 22 11.40 -18.89 -36.26
N THR A 23 10.95 -20.04 -35.75
CA THR A 23 9.63 -20.63 -36.08
C THR A 23 8.47 -19.73 -35.64
N TYR A 24 8.70 -18.88 -34.63
CA TYR A 24 7.72 -17.92 -34.11
C TYR A 24 7.92 -16.49 -34.62
N GLY A 25 8.84 -16.29 -35.59
CA GLY A 25 9.07 -15.00 -36.22
C GLY A 25 10.10 -14.09 -35.52
N TRP A 26 10.80 -14.56 -34.48
CA TRP A 26 11.92 -13.81 -33.89
C TRP A 26 13.22 -14.15 -34.63
N VAL A 27 13.82 -13.15 -35.30
CA VAL A 27 15.01 -13.34 -36.16
C VAL A 27 16.29 -13.47 -35.32
N SER A 28 16.24 -12.96 -34.09
CA SER A 28 17.35 -12.97 -33.14
C SER A 28 16.88 -13.19 -31.70
N ASN A 29 17.73 -13.83 -30.89
CA ASN A 29 17.54 -13.96 -29.44
C ASN A 29 17.39 -12.58 -28.77
N LYS A 30 17.98 -11.52 -29.36
CA LYS A 30 17.83 -10.15 -28.87
C LYS A 30 16.41 -9.61 -29.06
N GLU A 31 15.76 -9.90 -30.18
CA GLU A 31 14.38 -9.47 -30.44
C GLU A 31 13.39 -10.16 -29.52
N PHE A 32 13.62 -11.45 -29.24
CA PHE A 32 12.86 -12.20 -28.24
C PHE A 32 13.03 -11.61 -26.83
N MET A 33 14.26 -11.28 -26.40
CA MET A 33 14.46 -10.66 -25.08
C MET A 33 13.85 -9.26 -25.00
N LEU A 34 13.88 -8.48 -26.08
CA LEU A 34 13.22 -7.17 -26.14
C LEU A 34 11.69 -7.26 -26.17
N SER A 35 11.11 -8.39 -26.61
CA SER A 35 9.66 -8.63 -26.52
C SER A 35 9.24 -9.05 -25.12
N LEU A 36 10.04 -9.87 -24.43
CA LEU A 36 9.80 -10.27 -23.03
C LEU A 36 9.98 -9.10 -22.06
N PHE A 37 10.93 -8.20 -22.33
CA PHE A 37 11.22 -7.04 -21.49
C PHE A 37 11.06 -5.75 -22.29
N PRO A 38 9.82 -5.27 -22.51
CA PRO A 38 9.59 -3.98 -23.17
C PRO A 38 10.29 -2.83 -22.45
N SER A 39 10.46 -2.91 -21.13
CA SER A 39 11.23 -1.95 -20.33
C SER A 39 12.69 -1.83 -20.79
N ALA A 40 13.30 -2.91 -21.29
CA ALA A 40 14.63 -2.90 -21.89
C ALA A 40 14.65 -2.19 -23.25
N LYS A 41 13.58 -2.37 -24.03
CA LYS A 41 13.40 -1.73 -25.33
C LYS A 41 13.29 -0.20 -25.21
N TYR A 42 12.64 0.31 -24.17
CA TYR A 42 12.45 1.75 -23.94
C TYR A 42 13.48 2.36 -22.96
N GLY A 43 14.53 1.62 -22.57
CA GLY A 43 15.54 2.14 -21.62
C GLY A 43 15.01 2.39 -20.21
N MET A 44 13.84 1.85 -19.87
CA MET A 44 13.15 2.03 -18.58
C MET A 44 13.57 1.03 -17.50
N ILE A 45 14.49 0.09 -17.80
CA ILE A 45 14.95 -0.92 -16.82
C ILE A 45 15.38 -0.25 -15.52
N GLY A 46 16.22 0.79 -15.58
CA GLY A 46 16.72 1.49 -14.40
C GLY A 46 15.59 2.01 -13.52
N GLY A 47 14.60 2.68 -14.11
CA GLY A 47 13.43 3.19 -13.38
C GLY A 47 12.58 2.07 -12.77
N SER A 48 12.30 1.00 -13.54
CA SER A 48 11.49 -0.12 -13.08
C SER A 48 12.16 -0.92 -11.96
N VAL A 49 13.48 -1.11 -12.01
CA VAL A 49 14.25 -1.79 -10.98
C VAL A 49 14.29 -0.94 -9.70
N SER A 50 14.53 0.37 -9.82
CA SER A 50 14.53 1.27 -8.67
C SER A 50 13.17 1.35 -7.98
N LEU A 51 12.07 1.46 -8.75
CA LEU A 51 10.71 1.44 -8.19
C LEU A 51 10.41 0.12 -7.49
N SER A 52 10.83 -1.01 -8.07
CA SER A 52 10.65 -2.33 -7.48
C SER A 52 11.47 -2.49 -6.20
N ALA A 53 12.71 -2.00 -6.18
CA ALA A 53 13.57 -2.01 -5.00
C ALA A 53 12.98 -1.17 -3.86
N ILE A 54 12.49 0.04 -4.16
CA ILE A 54 11.79 0.88 -3.18
C ILE A 54 10.55 0.15 -2.68
N SER A 55 9.71 -0.39 -3.56
CA SER A 55 8.52 -1.12 -3.14
C SER A 55 8.87 -2.32 -2.25
N ALA A 56 9.92 -3.07 -2.56
CA ALA A 56 10.41 -4.18 -1.75
C ALA A 56 10.86 -3.72 -0.35
N LEU A 57 11.52 -2.55 -0.22
CA LEU A 57 11.89 -1.98 1.08
C LEU A 57 10.65 -1.69 1.93
N PHE A 58 9.61 -1.09 1.34
CA PHE A 58 8.35 -0.81 2.04
C PHE A 58 7.65 -2.10 2.48
N VAL A 59 7.62 -3.12 1.63
CA VAL A 59 7.05 -4.43 1.98
C VAL A 59 7.82 -5.07 3.13
N HIS A 60 9.15 -5.11 3.02
CA HIS A 60 9.98 -5.85 3.97
C HIS A 60 10.03 -5.16 5.33
N TYR A 61 10.25 -3.84 5.36
CA TYR A 61 10.46 -3.11 6.61
C TYR A 61 9.16 -2.59 7.24
N LEU A 62 8.16 -2.23 6.45
CA LEU A 62 6.90 -1.64 6.96
C LEU A 62 5.71 -2.59 6.86
N GLY A 63 5.84 -3.72 6.16
CA GLY A 63 4.75 -4.67 5.98
C GLY A 63 3.58 -4.12 5.16
N ILE A 64 3.84 -3.11 4.33
CA ILE A 64 2.85 -2.45 3.48
C ILE A 64 2.80 -3.16 2.13
N SER A 65 1.61 -3.61 1.72
CA SER A 65 1.42 -4.21 0.39
C SER A 65 1.79 -3.22 -0.72
N PRO A 66 2.45 -3.65 -1.82
CA PRO A 66 2.81 -2.76 -2.93
C PRO A 66 1.63 -1.93 -3.47
N ALA A 67 0.42 -2.51 -3.45
CA ALA A 67 -0.80 -1.84 -3.90
C ALA A 67 -1.20 -0.64 -3.02
N LEU A 68 -0.81 -0.62 -1.74
CA LEU A 68 -1.17 0.43 -0.79
C LEU A 68 -0.14 1.58 -0.72
N ILE A 69 1.09 1.34 -1.20
CA ILE A 69 2.14 2.36 -1.28
C ILE A 69 1.67 3.64 -2.00
N PRO A 70 1.05 3.58 -3.20
CA PRO A 70 0.58 4.79 -3.86
C PRO A 70 -0.54 5.50 -3.08
N ALA A 71 -1.41 4.77 -2.40
CA ALA A 71 -2.48 5.36 -1.59
C ALA A 71 -1.90 6.14 -0.38
N ILE A 72 -0.91 5.56 0.31
CA ILE A 72 -0.21 6.22 1.41
C ILE A 72 0.56 7.45 0.91
N ALA A 73 1.21 7.34 -0.26
CA ALA A 73 1.90 8.48 -0.86
C ALA A 73 0.93 9.64 -1.16
N ILE A 74 -0.25 9.35 -1.72
CA ILE A 74 -1.29 10.35 -1.97
C ILE A 74 -1.72 11.02 -0.66
N ILE A 75 -2.02 10.24 0.39
CA ILE A 75 -2.41 10.78 1.70
C ILE A 75 -1.34 11.73 2.25
N ILE A 76 -0.06 11.34 2.21
CA ILE A 76 1.06 12.16 2.71
C ILE A 76 1.20 13.44 1.90
N VAL A 77 1.16 13.35 0.57
CA VAL A 77 1.28 14.52 -0.32
C VAL A 77 0.11 15.48 -0.11
N THR A 78 -1.11 14.97 0.00
CA THR A 78 -2.31 15.78 0.26
C THR A 78 -2.24 16.44 1.63
N GLU A 79 -1.84 15.72 2.68
CA GLU A 79 -1.67 16.28 4.02
C GLU A 79 -0.66 17.43 4.02
N ILE A 80 0.51 17.24 3.39
CA ILE A 80 1.53 18.28 3.29
C ILE A 80 1.01 19.48 2.48
N TRP A 81 0.40 19.23 1.33
CA TRP A 81 -0.04 20.29 0.43
C TRP A 81 -1.16 21.14 1.03
N THR A 82 -2.18 20.49 1.60
CA THR A 82 -3.31 21.16 2.26
C THR A 82 -2.82 21.92 3.49
N GLY A 83 -1.92 21.36 4.29
CA GLY A 83 -1.31 22.04 5.43
C GLY A 83 -0.51 23.29 5.06
N ILE A 84 0.29 23.24 3.99
CA ILE A 84 1.03 24.40 3.47
C ILE A 84 0.07 25.51 3.04
N ARG A 85 -0.97 25.16 2.27
CA ARG A 85 -1.96 26.13 1.79
C ARG A 85 -2.77 26.73 2.93
N ALA A 86 -3.20 25.91 3.89
CA ALA A 86 -3.94 26.37 5.06
C ALA A 86 -3.11 27.35 5.90
N SER A 87 -1.80 27.06 6.08
CA SER A 87 -0.88 27.96 6.77
C SER A 87 -0.71 29.30 6.04
N ALA A 88 -0.60 29.27 4.71
CA ALA A 88 -0.49 30.48 3.90
C ALA A 88 -1.77 31.35 3.99
N LYS A 89 -2.96 30.73 3.92
CA LYS A 89 -4.25 31.44 4.04
C LYS A 89 -4.43 32.12 5.41
N GLN A 90 -3.88 31.53 6.47
CA GLN A 90 -3.92 32.12 7.81
C GLN A 90 -2.92 33.28 8.00
N GLY A 91 -2.13 33.65 6.98
CA GLY A 91 -1.16 34.74 7.06
C GLY A 91 -0.03 34.50 8.05
N LYS A 92 0.17 33.25 8.48
CA LYS A 92 1.24 32.88 9.42
C LYS A 92 2.53 32.74 8.63
N ALA A 93 3.60 33.41 9.09
CA ALA A 93 4.94 33.23 8.53
C ALA A 93 5.31 31.74 8.51
N PHE A 94 5.92 31.30 7.41
CA PHE A 94 6.29 29.92 7.18
C PHE A 94 7.41 29.52 8.13
N GLU A 95 7.05 29.03 9.31
CA GLU A 95 8.00 28.48 10.27
C GLU A 95 8.26 27.00 9.96
N SER A 96 9.52 26.64 9.69
CA SER A 96 9.98 25.26 9.49
C SER A 96 9.57 24.33 10.64
N PHE A 97 9.40 24.87 11.86
CA PHE A 97 8.92 24.13 13.02
C PHE A 97 7.46 23.65 12.91
N LYS A 98 6.61 24.32 12.15
CA LYS A 98 5.23 23.88 11.92
C LYS A 98 5.17 22.75 10.89
N PHE A 99 5.99 22.84 9.84
CA PHE A 99 6.15 21.78 8.85
C PHE A 99 6.76 20.51 9.46
N SER A 100 7.71 20.64 10.39
CA SER A 100 8.34 19.48 11.03
C SER A 100 7.34 18.60 11.79
N ARG A 101 6.24 19.16 12.33
CA ARG A 101 5.19 18.38 13.01
C ARG A 101 4.56 17.34 12.09
N CYS A 102 4.32 17.70 10.83
CA CYS A 102 3.78 16.76 9.83
C CYS A 102 4.80 15.65 9.57
N VAL A 103 6.07 16.00 9.34
CA VAL A 103 7.14 15.03 9.07
C VAL A 103 7.35 14.08 10.26
N ILE A 104 7.36 14.62 11.48
CA ILE A 104 7.49 13.85 12.72
C ILE A 104 6.30 12.90 12.87
N LYS A 105 5.06 13.34 12.60
CA LYS A 105 3.87 12.47 12.65
C LYS A 105 4.03 11.28 11.69
N ILE A 106 4.44 11.52 10.44
CA ILE A 106 4.67 10.45 9.46
C ILE A 106 5.81 9.52 9.91
N ALA A 107 6.91 10.07 10.44
CA ALA A 107 8.03 9.27 10.94
C ALA A 107 7.64 8.36 12.11
N ILE A 108 6.84 8.87 13.05
CA ILE A 108 6.30 8.08 14.17
C ILE A 108 5.45 6.93 13.65
N TRP A 109 4.56 7.19 12.69
CA TRP A 109 3.75 6.13 12.09
C TRP A 109 4.58 5.05 11.40
N PHE A 110 5.62 5.45 10.65
CA PHE A 110 6.51 4.49 10.00
C PHE A 110 7.31 3.68 11.03
N ALA A 111 7.71 4.28 12.15
CA ALA A 111 8.33 3.55 13.25
C ALA A 111 7.35 2.52 13.86
N LEU A 112 6.08 2.89 14.08
CA LEU A 112 5.06 1.96 14.58
C LEU A 112 4.82 0.78 13.61
N PHE A 113 4.72 1.05 12.30
CA PHE A 113 4.62 0.01 11.29
C PHE A 113 5.83 -0.92 11.32
N HIS A 114 7.03 -0.33 11.37
CA HIS A 114 8.26 -1.10 11.42
C HIS A 114 8.33 -1.97 12.67
N CYS A 115 8.00 -1.45 13.85
CA CYS A 115 7.96 -2.23 15.08
C CYS A 115 6.99 -3.41 14.96
N ALA A 116 5.73 -3.17 14.54
CA ALA A 116 4.74 -4.23 14.41
C ALA A 116 5.17 -5.29 13.37
N GLN A 117 5.74 -4.87 12.25
CA GLN A 117 6.24 -5.78 11.21
C GLN A 117 7.44 -6.59 11.69
N SER A 118 8.40 -5.96 12.38
CA SER A 118 9.58 -6.64 12.92
C SER A 118 9.19 -7.71 13.93
N PHE A 119 8.26 -7.41 14.84
CA PHE A 119 7.74 -8.41 15.76
C PHE A 119 7.01 -9.54 15.04
N ARG A 120 6.16 -9.23 14.04
CA ARG A 120 5.51 -10.26 13.22
C ARG A 120 6.52 -11.19 12.55
N ASN A 121 7.61 -10.64 12.01
CA ASN A 121 8.64 -11.43 11.32
C ASN A 121 9.41 -12.35 12.28
N GLU A 122 9.59 -11.96 13.55
CA GLU A 122 10.18 -12.83 14.58
C GLU A 122 9.36 -14.12 14.79
N PHE A 123 8.06 -14.08 14.51
CA PHE A 123 7.15 -15.23 14.63
C PHE A 123 6.79 -15.87 13.27
N GLU A 124 7.51 -15.58 12.17
CA GLU A 124 7.14 -16.04 10.81
C GLU A 124 7.20 -17.57 10.62
N SER A 125 7.97 -18.27 11.46
CA SER A 125 8.04 -19.74 11.46
C SER A 125 7.57 -20.32 12.81
N PRO A 126 6.27 -20.19 13.13
CA PRO A 126 5.78 -20.54 14.46
C PRO A 126 5.71 -22.06 14.63
N SER A 127 6.52 -22.58 15.53
CA SER A 127 6.61 -23.98 15.91
C SER A 127 5.66 -24.33 17.06
N THR A 128 5.33 -23.35 17.89
CA THR A 128 4.45 -23.50 19.05
C THR A 128 3.15 -22.71 18.90
N PHE A 129 2.10 -23.13 19.62
CA PHE A 129 0.83 -22.39 19.67
C PHE A 129 1.02 -20.93 20.14
N VAL A 130 1.94 -20.70 21.08
CA VAL A 130 2.26 -19.36 21.59
C VAL A 130 2.84 -18.47 20.49
N GLU A 131 3.74 -19.01 19.66
CA GLU A 131 4.30 -18.29 18.51
C GLU A 131 3.23 -17.99 17.44
N GLN A 132 2.28 -18.90 17.20
CA GLN A 132 1.16 -18.65 16.29
C GLN A 132 0.27 -17.52 16.78
N LEU A 133 0.00 -17.47 18.09
CA LEU A 133 -0.77 -16.39 18.70
C LEU A 133 -0.01 -15.06 18.61
N GLY A 134 1.32 -15.09 18.81
CA GLY A 134 2.20 -13.93 18.62
C GLY A 134 2.15 -13.39 17.19
N PHE A 135 2.29 -14.26 16.20
CA PHE A 135 2.18 -13.90 14.78
C PHE A 135 0.83 -13.23 14.48
N LEU A 136 -0.27 -13.85 14.88
CA LEU A 136 -1.62 -13.31 14.66
C LEU A 136 -1.81 -11.95 15.35
N PHE A 137 -1.34 -11.82 16.60
CA PHE A 137 -1.45 -10.58 17.36
C PHE A 137 -0.74 -9.43 16.66
N PHE A 138 0.53 -9.62 16.27
CA PHE A 138 1.30 -8.55 15.61
C PHE A 138 0.82 -8.27 14.18
N ASP A 139 0.27 -9.26 13.47
CA ASP A 139 -0.35 -9.06 12.16
C ASP A 139 -1.63 -8.20 12.26
N VAL A 140 -2.50 -8.48 13.24
CA VAL A 140 -3.69 -7.68 13.53
C VAL A 140 -3.30 -6.28 14.04
N LEU A 141 -2.31 -6.17 14.92
CA LEU A 141 -1.82 -4.88 15.42
C LEU A 141 -1.27 -4.01 14.29
N LYS A 142 -0.51 -4.59 13.35
CA LYS A 142 -0.04 -3.90 12.15
C LYS A 142 -1.21 -3.38 11.32
N LEU A 143 -2.22 -4.21 11.07
CA LEU A 143 -3.42 -3.81 10.33
C LEU A 143 -4.14 -2.65 11.06
N LEU A 144 -4.26 -2.72 12.38
CA LEU A 144 -4.86 -1.67 13.20
C LEU A 144 -4.10 -0.35 13.10
N PHE A 145 -2.76 -0.38 13.16
CA PHE A 145 -1.96 0.84 12.94
C PHE A 145 -2.17 1.42 11.54
N MET A 146 -2.25 0.59 10.50
CA MET A 146 -2.52 1.08 9.14
C MET A 146 -3.88 1.77 9.03
N ILE A 147 -4.92 1.22 9.67
CA ILE A 147 -6.25 1.83 9.71
C ILE A 147 -6.21 3.16 10.47
N LEU A 148 -5.59 3.19 11.65
CA LEU A 148 -5.47 4.41 12.45
C LEU A 148 -4.65 5.49 11.74
N PHE A 149 -3.60 5.12 11.01
CA PHE A 149 -2.84 6.03 10.17
C PHE A 149 -3.75 6.71 9.14
N VAL A 150 -4.59 5.96 8.43
CA VAL A 150 -5.51 6.54 7.44
C VAL A 150 -6.49 7.47 8.13
N ILE A 151 -7.13 7.04 9.22
CA ILE A 151 -8.10 7.86 9.96
C ILE A 151 -7.48 9.17 10.45
N GLU A 152 -6.30 9.11 11.07
CA GLU A 152 -5.60 10.26 11.64
C GLU A 152 -5.17 11.25 10.56
N ASN A 153 -4.58 10.76 9.46
CA ASN A 153 -4.16 11.65 8.37
C ASN A 153 -5.36 12.21 7.59
N THR A 154 -6.43 11.43 7.37
CA THR A 154 -7.65 11.97 6.76
C THR A 154 -8.30 13.03 7.65
N THR A 155 -8.30 12.85 8.97
CA THR A 155 -8.78 13.86 9.92
C THR A 155 -7.96 15.14 9.83
N SER A 156 -6.63 15.01 9.78
CA SER A 156 -5.70 16.14 9.62
C SER A 156 -5.94 16.91 8.30
N ILE A 157 -6.17 16.19 7.19
CA ILE A 157 -6.54 16.79 5.90
C ILE A 157 -7.86 17.56 6.03
N MET A 158 -8.88 16.98 6.67
CA MET A 158 -10.18 17.65 6.86
C MET A 158 -10.06 18.94 7.68
N GLU A 159 -9.21 18.96 8.72
CA GLU A 159 -8.95 20.19 9.49
C GLU A 159 -8.28 21.28 8.63
N ASN A 160 -7.32 20.88 7.77
CA ASN A 160 -6.64 21.80 6.87
C ASN A 160 -7.61 22.35 5.82
N GLU A 161 -8.48 21.52 5.25
CA GLU A 161 -9.51 21.93 4.30
C GLU A 161 -10.57 22.85 4.95
N ALA A 162 -10.98 22.58 6.19
CA ALA A 162 -11.92 23.45 6.90
C ALA A 162 -11.36 24.88 7.06
N VAL A 163 -10.07 25.00 7.39
CA VAL A 163 -9.36 26.28 7.42
C VAL A 163 -9.32 26.94 6.04
N LEU A 164 -9.08 26.16 4.99
CA LEU A 164 -9.06 26.64 3.60
C LEU A 164 -10.41 27.16 3.13
N ASP A 165 -11.52 26.71 3.72
CA ASP A 165 -12.86 27.24 3.49
C ASP A 165 -13.26 28.36 4.47
N GLY A 166 -12.39 28.72 5.40
CA GLY A 166 -12.66 29.74 6.42
C GLY A 166 -13.65 29.30 7.51
N LYS A 167 -13.88 27.98 7.63
CA LYS A 167 -14.68 27.38 8.70
C LYS A 167 -13.81 27.07 9.91
N ASP A 168 -14.46 26.74 11.03
CA ASP A 168 -13.75 26.15 12.17
C ASP A 168 -13.18 24.77 11.78
N LYS A 169 -12.00 24.43 12.33
CA LYS A 169 -11.30 23.16 12.04
C LYS A 169 -12.16 21.92 12.26
N SER A 170 -13.08 21.98 13.22
CA SER A 170 -13.94 20.86 13.58
C SER A 170 -15.13 20.65 12.64
N ALA A 171 -15.44 21.62 11.77
CA ALA A 171 -16.68 21.62 10.98
C ALA A 171 -16.83 20.39 10.08
N TYR A 172 -15.78 19.99 9.37
CA TYR A 172 -15.84 18.80 8.51
C TYR A 172 -15.83 17.50 9.29
N ILE A 173 -15.16 17.46 10.44
CA ILE A 173 -15.15 16.29 11.32
C ILE A 173 -16.54 16.04 11.88
N GLU A 174 -17.24 17.09 12.31
CA GLU A 174 -18.60 17.00 12.85
C GLU A 174 -19.61 16.55 11.76
N TYR A 175 -19.50 17.10 10.56
CA TYR A 175 -20.30 16.67 9.42
C TYR A 175 -20.11 15.17 9.09
N VAL A 176 -18.87 14.69 9.10
CA VAL A 176 -18.57 13.26 8.88
C VAL A 176 -19.14 12.40 10.01
N LYS A 177 -19.04 12.83 11.27
CA LYS A 177 -19.65 12.11 12.41
C LYS A 177 -21.17 11.98 12.26
N GLU A 178 -21.85 13.05 11.86
CA GLU A 178 -23.30 13.05 11.60
C GLU A 178 -23.69 12.11 10.45
N LEU A 179 -22.91 12.12 9.35
CA LEU A 179 -23.10 11.19 8.23
C LEU A 179 -22.94 9.73 8.67
N PHE A 180 -21.91 9.42 9.48
CA PHE A 180 -21.71 8.07 9.99
C PHE A 180 -22.85 7.62 10.92
N LYS A 181 -23.32 8.48 11.83
CA LYS A 181 -24.50 8.16 12.67
C LYS A 181 -25.72 7.83 11.81
N THR A 182 -25.96 8.64 10.77
CA THR A 182 -27.09 8.45 9.86
C THR A 182 -26.97 7.14 9.07
N PHE A 183 -25.77 6.86 8.54
CA PHE A 183 -25.50 5.63 7.80
C PHE A 183 -25.67 4.38 8.68
N PHE A 184 -25.06 4.35 9.87
CA PHE A 184 -25.21 3.22 10.79
C PHE A 184 -26.65 3.08 11.29
N GLY A 185 -27.36 4.20 11.50
CA GLY A 185 -28.79 4.19 11.80
C GLY A 185 -29.61 3.55 10.69
N ALA A 186 -29.35 3.90 9.43
CA ALA A 186 -30.01 3.31 8.26
C ALA A 186 -29.68 1.83 8.10
N VAL A 187 -28.41 1.43 8.22
CA VAL A 187 -27.98 0.02 8.14
C VAL A 187 -28.63 -0.81 9.25
N LYS A 188 -28.62 -0.32 10.50
CA LYS A 188 -29.30 -0.98 11.61
C LYS A 188 -30.82 -1.09 11.36
N GLY A 189 -31.43 -0.07 10.78
CA GLY A 189 -32.83 -0.09 10.37
C GLY A 189 -33.13 -1.15 9.30
N ILE A 190 -32.26 -1.30 8.30
CA ILE A 190 -32.39 -2.30 7.23
C ILE A 190 -32.21 -3.72 7.78
N PHE A 191 -31.16 -3.97 8.57
CA PHE A 191 -30.92 -5.27 9.19
C PHE A 191 -32.00 -5.63 10.22
N GLY A 192 -32.50 -4.64 10.97
CA GLY A 192 -33.61 -4.81 11.90
C GLY A 192 -34.93 -5.15 11.21
N ARG A 193 -35.23 -4.51 10.06
CA ARG A 193 -36.42 -4.84 9.25
C ARG A 193 -36.34 -6.24 8.63
N LYS A 194 -35.16 -6.63 8.14
CA LYS A 194 -34.95 -7.95 7.54
C LYS A 194 -35.14 -9.09 8.55
N LYS A 195 -34.84 -8.86 9.83
CA LYS A 195 -35.12 -9.83 10.90
C LYS A 195 -36.62 -9.99 11.15
N ARG A 196 -37.38 -8.89 11.25
CA ARG A 196 -38.83 -8.92 11.45
C ARG A 196 -39.60 -9.65 10.37
N ASN A 197 -39.29 -9.40 9.10
CA ASN A 197 -39.98 -10.07 7.99
C ASN A 197 -39.71 -11.59 7.95
N ASN A 198 -38.56 -12.06 8.43
CA ASN A 198 -38.28 -13.49 8.52
C ASN A 198 -38.98 -14.15 9.72
N ASP A 199 -39.20 -13.42 10.82
CA ASP A 199 -39.92 -13.91 11.99
C ASP A 199 -41.43 -14.05 11.65
N ASP A 200 -42.02 -13.06 10.95
CA ASP A 200 -43.43 -13.06 10.52
C ASP A 200 -43.75 -14.13 9.45
N GLU A 201 -42.77 -14.56 8.65
CA GLU A 201 -42.93 -15.62 7.62
C GLU A 201 -42.72 -17.04 8.19
N SER A 202 -42.24 -17.15 9.43
CA SER A 202 -42.07 -18.43 10.14
C SER A 202 -43.24 -18.82 11.05
N ASP A 203 -44.17 -17.89 11.28
CA ASP A 203 -45.39 -18.08 12.07
C ASP A 203 -46.65 -18.35 11.21
N ILE A 204 -46.49 -18.63 9.90
CA ILE A 204 -47.55 -19.05 8.96
C ILE A 204 -47.37 -20.51 8.53
#